data_AF-A0A518CZS6-F1
#
_entry.id   AF-A0A518CZS6-F1
#
_cell.length_a   1.000
_cell.length_b   1.000
_cell.length_c   1.000
_cell.angle_alpha   90.00
_cell.angle_beta   90.00
_cell.angle_gamma   90.00
#
_symmetry.space_group_name_H-M   'P 1'
#
loop_
_entity.id
_entity.type
_entity.pdbx_description
1 polymer ?
#
loop_
_entity_poly.entity_id
_entity_poly.type
_entity_poly.pdbx_seq_one_letter_code
_entity_poly.pdbx_strand_id
1 'polypeptide(L)'
;MSVSRDGRDGWSATRQWILGVLLSALAGLFASADLGGDDGSTPVSPGAEAASHEELGRLRAENARLRLRLMTERARAGALLAELERQGQDRLERELAWRDFQGQLSRLRLADDPAADLARALGLETVDERREKEARRAEVARSIASARAKADQVRQALNARLVVEGYDGFEIFDAGVLAADRERLVGTAVVADAGEDTGDERADGTDGDAASQDGSSEVPIDAAPIESASPRTFGTGPVVVRLLDHRGVLSGSLRAEWMHLEASRSGHSVTIVLTGGVHQVGREAIPFTNGVYRIPLRHVDPKPFLEDCGPLFDPALIERRIDDGRWSRPALMLTLNRLLSESDRGRTHRLTWLGGVVGDELRDVEISIGSDDGSEERRLIADGMRIEMHGDHVRLVLRDGLVVAGDGNRTPFAAGTRSIVLVGSVCDRYRAAHLPIFESEETAEEAPTEPPDRPREEGPVEDPGAEGL
;
A
#
# COMPACT_ATOMS: atom_id res chain seq x y z
N MET A 1 41.20 -23.46 -9.04
CA MET A 1 41.74 -23.12 -7.71
C MET A 1 41.48 -21.64 -7.48
N SER A 2 40.38 -21.33 -6.82
CA SER A 2 39.93 -19.98 -6.51
C SER A 2 40.46 -19.56 -5.14
N VAL A 3 41.14 -18.41 -5.09
CA VAL A 3 41.48 -17.72 -3.84
C VAL A 3 40.67 -16.43 -3.85
N SER A 4 39.68 -16.37 -2.95
CA SER A 4 38.88 -15.19 -2.64
C SER A 4 39.77 -14.09 -2.04
N ARG A 5 39.51 -12.84 -2.42
CA ARG A 5 40.27 -11.66 -2.01
C ARG A 5 39.31 -10.55 -1.59
N ASP A 6 38.51 -10.81 -0.57
CA ASP A 6 37.85 -9.76 0.22
C ASP A 6 38.74 -9.37 1.39
N GLY A 7 39.03 -8.08 1.53
CA GLY A 7 39.90 -7.58 2.59
C GLY A 7 40.12 -6.07 2.58
N ARG A 8 39.08 -5.25 2.34
CA ARG A 8 39.23 -3.79 2.37
C ARG A 8 38.23 -2.97 3.20
N ASP A 9 37.38 -3.59 4.03
CA ASP A 9 36.47 -2.81 4.90
C ASP A 9 36.89 -2.76 6.39
N GLY A 10 38.02 -3.35 6.76
CA GLY A 10 38.45 -3.46 8.17
C GLY A 10 39.14 -2.23 8.79
N TRP A 11 39.35 -1.13 8.04
CA TRP A 11 40.23 -0.03 8.46
C TRP A 11 39.54 1.18 9.10
N SER A 12 38.21 1.33 8.98
CA SER A 12 37.48 2.49 9.52
C SER A 12 37.03 2.30 10.98
N ALA A 13 36.55 1.12 11.34
CA ALA A 13 36.04 0.81 12.69
C ALA A 13 37.12 0.90 13.78
N THR A 14 38.34 0.43 13.48
CA THR A 14 39.46 0.40 14.43
C THR A 14 39.94 1.82 14.78
N ARG A 15 39.87 2.78 13.84
CA ARG A 15 40.22 4.19 14.09
C ARG A 15 39.16 4.91 14.92
N GLN A 16 37.88 4.64 14.69
CA GLN A 16 36.80 5.22 15.50
C GLN A 16 36.85 4.72 16.95
N TRP A 17 37.18 3.43 17.16
CA TRP A 17 37.34 2.88 18.51
C TRP A 17 38.55 3.47 19.26
N ILE A 18 39.70 3.62 18.59
CA ILE A 18 40.90 4.22 19.19
C ILE A 18 40.67 5.69 19.57
N LEU A 19 39.96 6.46 18.74
CA LEU A 19 39.61 7.86 19.07
C LEU A 19 38.64 7.95 20.25
N GLY A 20 37.67 7.04 20.36
CA GLY A 20 36.73 6.99 21.49
C GLY A 20 37.41 6.66 22.82
N VAL A 21 38.39 5.75 22.81
CA VAL A 21 39.16 5.38 24.01
C VAL A 21 40.09 6.50 24.47
N LEU A 22 40.75 7.21 23.53
CA LEU A 22 41.63 8.34 23.86
C LEU A 22 40.88 9.55 24.43
N LEU A 23 39.67 9.84 23.93
CA LEU A 23 38.82 10.91 24.45
C LEU A 23 38.27 10.60 25.85
N SER A 24 37.95 9.33 26.13
CA SER A 24 37.47 8.91 27.45
C SER A 24 38.58 8.93 28.51
N ALA A 25 39.82 8.60 28.13
CA ALA A 25 40.97 8.67 29.04
C ALA A 25 41.37 10.11 29.41
N LEU A 26 41.16 11.08 28.51
CA LEU A 26 41.43 12.51 28.78
C LEU A 26 40.35 13.17 29.65
N ALA A 27 39.09 12.73 29.55
CA ALA A 27 38.02 13.23 30.40
C ALA A 27 38.17 12.77 31.87
N GLY A 28 38.72 11.58 32.12
CA GLY A 28 38.99 11.07 33.47
C GLY A 28 40.11 11.81 34.22
N LEU A 29 41.05 12.44 33.51
CA LEU A 29 42.19 13.12 34.13
C LEU A 29 41.87 14.51 34.70
N PHE A 30 40.71 15.09 34.37
CA PHE A 30 40.28 16.41 34.87
C PHE A 30 39.26 16.35 36.01
N ALA A 31 38.81 15.15 36.41
CA ALA A 31 37.77 14.98 37.43
C ALA A 31 38.30 14.67 38.85
N SER A 32 39.62 14.60 39.09
CA SER A 32 40.19 14.18 40.38
C SER A 32 41.26 15.13 40.94
N ALA A 33 40.95 16.43 40.99
CA ALA A 33 41.77 17.40 41.71
C ALA A 33 40.89 18.27 42.61
N ASP A 34 40.15 17.62 43.51
CA ASP A 34 39.57 18.25 44.69
C ASP A 34 40.46 17.87 45.89
N LEU A 35 41.49 18.69 46.12
CA LEU A 35 42.35 18.62 47.30
C LEU A 35 42.18 19.92 48.08
N GLY A 36 41.18 19.94 48.95
CA GLY A 36 41.08 20.89 50.05
C GLY A 36 42.24 20.66 51.02
N GLY A 37 43.24 21.53 50.93
CA GLY A 37 44.43 21.56 51.79
C GLY A 37 44.59 22.93 52.44
N ASP A 38 44.16 22.98 53.71
CA ASP A 38 44.80 23.61 54.87
C ASP A 38 45.25 25.09 54.80
N ASP A 39 44.66 25.89 55.70
CA ASP A 39 44.94 27.30 55.97
C ASP A 39 46.32 27.47 56.61
N GLY A 40 47.31 27.88 55.81
CA GLY A 40 48.65 28.25 56.27
C GLY A 40 49.09 29.60 55.72
N SER A 41 48.47 30.69 56.19
CA SER A 41 48.86 32.07 55.84
C SER A 41 50.27 32.41 56.35
N THR A 42 51.28 32.32 55.50
CA THR A 42 52.54 33.07 55.66
C THR A 42 52.48 34.36 54.83
N PRO A 43 52.74 35.55 55.41
CA PRO A 43 52.68 36.80 54.67
C PRO A 43 53.80 36.86 53.62
N VAL A 44 53.41 36.73 52.36
CA VAL A 44 54.29 36.87 51.19
C VAL A 44 54.70 38.34 51.06
N SER A 45 55.99 38.55 50.88
CA SER A 45 56.61 39.87 50.80
C SER A 45 56.20 40.57 49.49
N PRO A 46 55.64 41.80 49.53
CA PRO A 46 54.94 42.44 48.40
C PRO A 46 55.80 42.78 47.17
N GLY A 47 57.11 42.51 47.20
CA GLY A 47 58.03 42.76 46.08
C GLY A 47 58.19 41.58 45.10
N ALA A 48 57.97 40.33 45.54
CA ALA A 48 58.17 39.14 44.69
C ALA A 48 56.96 38.87 43.77
N GLU A 49 55.77 39.27 44.20
CA GLU A 49 54.53 39.07 43.43
C GLU A 49 54.53 39.92 42.15
N ALA A 50 55.03 41.16 42.21
CA ALA A 50 55.06 42.04 41.04
C ALA A 50 55.95 41.51 39.89
N ALA A 51 57.13 40.98 40.21
CA ALA A 51 58.02 40.37 39.20
C ALA A 51 57.43 39.07 38.61
N SER A 52 56.77 38.26 39.46
CA SER A 52 56.09 37.04 39.01
C SER A 52 54.90 37.32 38.09
N HIS A 53 54.17 38.41 38.33
CA HIS A 53 53.04 38.83 37.49
C HIS A 53 53.48 39.33 36.11
N GLU A 54 54.62 40.03 36.01
CA GLU A 54 55.16 40.46 34.73
C GLU A 54 55.66 39.27 33.89
N GLU A 55 56.35 38.32 34.50
CA GLU A 55 56.82 37.10 33.84
C GLU A 55 55.65 36.21 33.37
N LEU A 56 54.62 36.04 34.21
CA LEU A 56 53.36 35.39 33.83
C LEU A 56 52.68 36.10 32.66
N GLY A 57 52.69 37.45 32.64
CA GLY A 57 52.17 38.24 31.54
C GLY A 57 52.90 37.97 30.22
N ARG A 58 54.24 37.93 30.25
CA ARG A 58 55.08 37.61 29.08
C ARG A 58 54.84 36.19 28.57
N LEU A 59 54.83 35.21 29.46
CA LEU A 59 54.58 33.81 29.09
C LEU A 59 53.18 33.60 28.52
N ARG A 60 52.14 34.29 29.05
CA ARG A 60 50.79 34.26 28.48
C ARG A 60 50.75 34.88 27.08
N ALA A 61 51.44 36.00 26.87
CA ALA A 61 51.52 36.64 25.56
C ALA A 61 52.29 35.77 24.55
N GLU A 62 53.37 35.12 24.97
CA GLU A 62 54.12 34.18 24.13
C GLU A 62 53.31 32.92 23.80
N ASN A 63 52.62 32.34 24.78
CA ASN A 63 51.75 31.19 24.57
C ASN A 63 50.61 31.54 23.59
N ALA A 64 50.02 32.73 23.71
CA ALA A 64 49.03 33.23 22.77
C ALA A 64 49.60 33.36 21.34
N ARG A 65 50.82 33.89 21.18
CA ARG A 65 51.50 33.97 19.88
C ARG A 65 51.79 32.59 19.28
N LEU A 66 52.27 31.64 20.10
CA LEU A 66 52.55 30.28 19.65
C LEU A 66 51.27 29.54 19.25
N ARG A 67 50.17 29.72 19.99
CA ARG A 67 48.86 29.18 19.63
C ARG A 67 48.35 29.74 18.31
N LEU A 68 48.48 31.06 18.10
CA LEU A 68 48.10 31.69 16.84
C LEU A 68 48.94 31.14 15.68
N ARG A 69 50.27 31.03 15.85
CA ARG A 69 51.17 30.47 14.84
C ARG A 69 50.84 29.02 14.51
N LEU A 70 50.57 28.19 15.52
CA LEU A 70 50.16 26.80 15.33
C LEU A 70 48.83 26.70 14.57
N MET A 71 47.85 27.56 14.87
CA MET A 71 46.60 27.62 14.12
C MET A 71 46.84 28.02 12.66
N THR A 72 47.69 29.01 12.39
CA THR A 72 48.03 29.43 11.02
C THR A 72 48.73 28.32 10.24
N GLU A 73 49.71 27.63 10.83
CA GLU A 73 50.42 26.53 10.15
C GLU A 73 49.50 25.32 9.92
N ARG A 74 48.57 25.03 10.84
CA ARG A 74 47.54 23.99 10.63
C ARG A 74 46.60 24.34 9.49
N ALA A 75 46.15 25.59 9.40
CA ALA A 75 45.32 26.06 8.30
C ALA A 75 46.07 25.96 6.96
N ARG A 76 47.36 26.31 6.95
CA ARG A 76 48.22 26.18 5.76
C ARG A 76 48.43 24.73 5.32
N ALA A 77 48.68 23.83 6.28
CA ALA A 77 48.81 22.41 5.99
C ALA A 77 47.49 21.82 5.44
N GLY A 78 46.34 22.21 6.00
CA GLY A 78 45.03 21.82 5.49
C GLY A 78 44.79 22.30 4.06
N ALA A 79 45.15 23.54 3.75
CA ALA A 79 45.03 24.08 2.39
C ALA A 79 45.91 23.33 1.37
N LEU A 80 47.14 22.97 1.75
CA LEU A 80 48.04 22.19 0.88
C LEU A 80 47.56 20.75 0.66
N LEU A 81 46.99 20.11 1.68
CA LEU A 81 46.41 18.77 1.54
C LEU A 81 45.19 18.78 0.60
N ALA A 82 44.28 19.75 0.77
CA ALA A 82 43.12 19.90 -0.11
C ALA A 82 43.53 20.17 -1.58
N GLU A 83 44.62 20.93 -1.79
CA GLU A 83 45.16 21.17 -3.13
C GLU A 83 45.77 19.89 -3.74
N LEU A 84 46.52 19.10 -2.95
CA LEU A 84 47.05 17.81 -3.41
C LEU A 84 45.94 16.80 -3.73
N GLU A 85 44.87 16.76 -2.93
CA GLU A 85 43.70 15.92 -3.18
C GLU A 85 43.02 16.30 -4.50
N ARG A 86 42.82 17.61 -4.75
CA ARG A 86 42.26 18.09 -6.02
C ARG A 86 43.14 17.71 -7.21
N GLN A 87 44.46 17.90 -7.10
CA GLN A 87 45.40 17.49 -8.17
C GLN A 87 45.40 15.97 -8.40
N GLY A 88 45.20 15.18 -7.34
CA GLY A 88 45.03 13.74 -7.43
C GLY A 88 43.75 13.34 -8.18
N GLN A 89 42.63 13.98 -7.86
CA GLN A 89 41.35 13.78 -8.55
C GLN A 89 41.44 14.16 -10.02
N ASP A 90 41.95 15.36 -10.34
CA ASP A 90 42.12 15.83 -11.73
C ASP A 90 43.02 14.89 -12.55
N ARG A 91 44.01 14.26 -11.91
CA ARG A 91 44.88 13.27 -12.56
C ARG A 91 44.13 11.97 -12.81
N LEU A 92 43.37 11.49 -11.82
CA LEU A 92 42.59 10.26 -11.93
C LEU A 92 41.51 10.37 -13.00
N GLU A 93 40.79 11.49 -13.06
CA GLU A 93 39.81 11.79 -14.12
C GLU A 93 40.45 11.77 -15.51
N ARG A 94 41.64 12.37 -15.66
CA ARG A 94 42.39 12.32 -16.93
C ARG A 94 42.84 10.91 -17.29
N GLU A 95 43.27 10.11 -16.32
CA GLU A 95 43.66 8.71 -16.53
C GLU A 95 42.46 7.84 -16.92
N LEU A 96 41.29 8.05 -16.31
CA LEU A 96 40.04 7.38 -16.68
C LEU A 96 39.57 7.77 -18.08
N ALA A 97 39.51 9.08 -18.39
CA ALA A 97 39.15 9.56 -19.71
C ALA A 97 40.10 9.02 -20.80
N TRP A 98 41.40 8.89 -20.50
CA TRP A 98 42.35 8.29 -21.42
C TRP A 98 42.13 6.78 -21.62
N ARG A 99 41.77 6.04 -20.57
CA ARG A 99 41.40 4.61 -20.68
C ARG A 99 40.15 4.41 -21.51
N ASP A 100 39.12 5.23 -21.32
CA ASP A 100 37.90 5.17 -22.12
C ASP A 100 38.19 5.44 -23.60
N PHE A 101 39.00 6.46 -23.89
CA PHE A 101 39.43 6.77 -25.25
C PHE A 101 40.22 5.62 -25.90
N GLN A 102 41.15 4.99 -25.16
CA GLN A 102 41.86 3.80 -25.63
C GLN A 102 40.91 2.63 -25.88
N GLY A 103 39.91 2.45 -25.00
CA GLY A 103 38.84 1.47 -25.16
C GLY A 103 38.06 1.69 -26.46
N GLN A 104 37.62 2.93 -26.73
CA GLN A 104 36.94 3.30 -27.97
C GLN A 104 37.82 3.05 -29.21
N LEU A 105 39.10 3.45 -29.17
CA LEU A 105 40.06 3.20 -30.27
C LEU A 105 40.27 1.71 -30.58
N SER A 106 40.30 0.87 -29.54
CA SER A 106 40.51 -0.58 -29.70
C SER A 106 39.30 -1.26 -30.37
N ARG A 107 38.07 -0.80 -30.08
CA ARG A 107 36.84 -1.29 -30.73
C ARG A 107 36.80 -0.92 -32.21
N LEU A 108 37.26 0.28 -32.57
CA LEU A 108 37.30 0.76 -33.97
C LEU A 108 38.24 -0.02 -34.88
N ARG A 109 39.25 -0.71 -34.34
CA ARG A 109 40.24 -1.46 -35.13
C ARG A 109 39.81 -2.86 -35.54
N LEU A 110 38.72 -3.38 -34.97
CA LEU A 110 38.37 -4.81 -35.07
C LEU A 110 37.14 -5.11 -35.94
N ALA A 111 36.52 -4.11 -36.56
CA ALA A 111 35.23 -4.31 -37.19
C ALA A 111 35.21 -4.10 -38.70
N ASP A 112 34.35 -4.88 -39.35
CA ASP A 112 34.19 -4.94 -40.81
C ASP A 112 33.45 -3.72 -41.40
N ASP A 113 32.76 -2.92 -40.57
CA ASP A 113 32.13 -1.65 -40.96
C ASP A 113 32.44 -0.51 -39.94
N PRO A 114 33.55 0.21 -40.13
CA PRO A 114 34.05 1.18 -39.15
C PRO A 114 33.11 2.39 -38.96
N ALA A 115 32.16 2.64 -39.87
CA ALA A 115 31.21 3.73 -39.73
C ALA A 115 30.08 3.40 -38.74
N ALA A 116 29.54 2.17 -38.81
CA ALA A 116 28.51 1.70 -37.89
C ALA A 116 29.04 1.55 -36.47
N ASP A 117 30.29 1.08 -36.33
CA ASP A 117 30.92 0.92 -35.01
C ASP A 117 31.43 2.23 -34.42
N LEU A 118 31.82 3.21 -35.24
CA LEU A 118 32.10 4.57 -34.76
C LEU A 118 30.82 5.26 -34.26
N ALA A 119 29.70 5.10 -34.95
CA ALA A 119 28.41 5.60 -34.46
C ALA A 119 28.05 4.96 -33.11
N ARG A 120 28.15 3.62 -32.99
CA ARG A 120 27.92 2.91 -31.72
C ARG A 120 28.91 3.31 -30.62
N ALA A 121 30.20 3.45 -30.92
CA ALA A 121 31.23 3.83 -29.95
C ALA A 121 31.12 5.28 -29.47
N LEU A 122 30.55 6.17 -30.30
CA LEU A 122 30.24 7.56 -29.94
C LEU A 122 28.86 7.74 -29.29
N GLY A 123 28.11 6.63 -29.07
CA GLY A 123 26.75 6.69 -28.54
C GLY A 123 25.74 7.39 -29.46
N LEU A 124 26.05 7.48 -30.76
CA LEU A 124 25.16 8.04 -31.76
C LEU A 124 24.19 6.95 -32.21
N GLU A 125 22.96 6.99 -31.68
CA GLU A 125 21.84 6.19 -32.20
C GLU A 125 21.76 6.37 -33.72
N THR A 126 21.67 5.26 -34.45
CA THR A 126 21.44 5.31 -35.89
C THR A 126 20.07 5.94 -36.18
N VAL A 127 19.92 6.55 -37.36
CA VAL A 127 18.63 7.14 -37.77
C VAL A 127 17.51 6.10 -37.74
N ASP A 128 17.83 4.83 -38.02
CA ASP A 128 16.85 3.74 -38.02
C ASP A 128 16.48 3.30 -36.59
N GLU A 129 17.44 3.19 -35.66
CA GLU A 129 17.16 2.93 -34.23
C GLU A 129 16.30 4.04 -33.62
N ARG A 130 16.62 5.31 -33.92
CA ARG A 130 15.83 6.45 -33.45
C ARG A 130 14.41 6.41 -34.00
N ARG A 131 14.24 6.11 -35.30
CA ARG A 131 12.92 5.94 -35.93
C ARG A 131 12.14 4.80 -35.31
N GLU A 132 12.77 3.68 -35.00
CA GLU A 132 12.14 2.55 -34.35
C GLU A 132 11.72 2.90 -32.91
N LYS A 133 12.58 3.57 -32.13
CA LYS A 133 12.28 4.05 -30.78
C LYS A 133 11.12 5.07 -30.79
N GLU A 134 11.12 6.00 -31.74
CA GLU A 134 10.03 6.96 -31.95
C GLU A 134 8.72 6.25 -32.35
N ALA A 135 8.79 5.24 -33.22
CA ALA A 135 7.63 4.43 -33.63
C ALA A 135 7.03 3.64 -32.45
N ARG A 136 7.89 3.00 -31.63
CA ARG A 136 7.48 2.30 -30.40
C ARG A 136 6.86 3.25 -29.38
N ARG A 137 7.47 4.42 -29.15
CA ARG A 137 6.90 5.48 -28.29
C ARG A 137 5.54 5.94 -28.79
N ALA A 138 5.39 6.13 -30.11
CA ALA A 138 4.11 6.51 -30.72
C ALA A 138 3.06 5.40 -30.58
N GLU A 139 3.45 4.13 -30.66
CA GLU A 139 2.57 2.99 -30.42
C GLU A 139 2.09 2.92 -28.97
N VAL A 140 3.01 3.03 -28.00
CA VAL A 140 2.67 3.09 -26.57
C VAL A 140 1.74 4.28 -26.29
N ALA A 141 2.03 5.46 -26.84
CA ALA A 141 1.18 6.64 -26.69
C ALA A 141 -0.23 6.42 -27.27
N ARG A 142 -0.34 5.76 -28.43
CA ARG A 142 -1.65 5.38 -29.02
C ARG A 142 -2.39 4.37 -28.15
N SER A 143 -1.69 3.40 -27.57
CA SER A 143 -2.26 2.41 -26.65
C SER A 143 -2.82 3.08 -25.39
N ILE A 144 -2.04 3.96 -24.75
CA ILE A 144 -2.47 4.73 -23.58
C ILE A 144 -3.68 5.62 -23.91
N ALA A 145 -3.65 6.32 -25.06
CA ALA A 145 -4.76 7.16 -25.49
C ALA A 145 -6.04 6.35 -25.73
N SER A 146 -5.92 5.17 -26.35
CA SER A 146 -7.05 4.26 -26.55
C SER A 146 -7.62 3.73 -25.23
N ALA A 147 -6.75 3.35 -24.28
CA ALA A 147 -7.17 2.89 -22.95
C ALA A 147 -7.91 3.97 -22.16
N ARG A 148 -7.40 5.22 -22.19
CA ARG A 148 -8.07 6.37 -21.57
C ARG A 148 -9.42 6.68 -22.22
N ALA A 149 -9.50 6.64 -23.55
CA ALA A 149 -10.77 6.86 -24.25
C ALA A 149 -11.86 5.86 -23.84
N LYS A 150 -11.50 4.58 -23.63
CA LYS A 150 -12.43 3.56 -23.12
C LYS A 150 -12.84 3.84 -21.67
N ALA A 151 -11.88 4.20 -20.80
CA ALA A 151 -12.17 4.55 -19.42
C ALA A 151 -13.12 5.76 -19.34
N ASP A 152 -12.91 6.77 -20.19
CA ASP A 152 -13.80 7.93 -20.31
C ASP A 152 -15.20 7.56 -20.80
N GLN A 153 -15.30 6.65 -21.76
CA GLN A 153 -16.60 6.15 -22.23
C GLN A 153 -17.37 5.45 -21.11
N VAL A 154 -16.71 4.58 -20.35
CA VAL A 154 -17.30 3.88 -19.19
C VAL A 154 -17.70 4.88 -18.10
N ARG A 155 -16.86 5.89 -17.84
CA ARG A 155 -17.17 6.98 -16.89
C ARG A 155 -18.41 7.78 -17.31
N GLN A 156 -18.50 8.16 -18.58
CA GLN A 156 -19.67 8.87 -19.11
C GLN A 156 -20.94 8.04 -19.01
N ALA A 157 -20.85 6.74 -19.34
CA ALA A 157 -21.97 5.82 -19.20
C ALA A 157 -22.43 5.68 -17.75
N LEU A 158 -21.49 5.53 -16.80
CA LEU A 158 -21.81 5.45 -15.38
C LEU A 158 -22.49 6.73 -14.88
N ASN A 159 -21.97 7.91 -15.22
CA ASN A 159 -22.61 9.18 -14.85
C ASN A 159 -24.01 9.31 -15.45
N ALA A 160 -24.20 8.94 -16.71
CA ALA A 160 -25.52 8.96 -17.35
C ALA A 160 -26.50 8.04 -16.60
N ARG A 161 -26.06 6.86 -16.15
CA ARG A 161 -26.89 5.94 -15.37
C ARG A 161 -27.22 6.48 -13.98
N LEU A 162 -26.26 7.09 -13.28
CA LEU A 162 -26.52 7.73 -12.00
C LEU A 162 -27.59 8.80 -12.11
N VAL A 163 -27.54 9.63 -13.15
CA VAL A 163 -28.56 10.67 -13.40
C VAL A 163 -29.93 10.06 -13.68
N VAL A 164 -30.02 9.02 -14.53
CA VAL A 164 -31.29 8.35 -14.85
C VAL A 164 -31.93 7.73 -13.61
N GLU A 165 -31.13 7.16 -12.72
CA GLU A 165 -31.59 6.55 -11.47
C GLU A 165 -31.81 7.57 -10.32
N GLY A 166 -31.62 8.87 -10.58
CA GLY A 166 -31.86 9.94 -9.59
C GLY A 166 -30.76 10.12 -8.55
N TYR A 167 -29.54 9.65 -8.81
CA TYR A 167 -28.36 9.84 -7.96
C TYR A 167 -27.54 11.04 -8.46
N ASP A 168 -28.08 12.25 -8.29
CA ASP A 168 -27.47 13.51 -8.72
C ASP A 168 -26.42 14.07 -7.74
N GLY A 169 -26.37 13.55 -6.50
CA GLY A 169 -25.39 13.94 -5.48
C GLY A 169 -23.96 13.46 -5.74
N PHE A 170 -23.71 12.68 -6.80
CA PHE A 170 -22.41 12.10 -7.12
C PHE A 170 -22.09 12.25 -8.61
N GLU A 171 -20.88 12.71 -8.93
CA GLU A 171 -20.37 12.74 -10.30
C GLU A 171 -18.98 12.08 -10.33
N ILE A 172 -18.79 11.07 -11.17
CA ILE A 172 -17.46 10.52 -11.45
C ILE A 172 -16.74 11.50 -12.38
N PHE A 173 -15.86 12.32 -11.79
CA PHE A 173 -15.18 13.39 -12.49
C PHE A 173 -14.02 12.86 -13.35
N ASP A 174 -13.18 12.01 -12.76
CA ASP A 174 -12.02 11.43 -13.41
C ASP A 174 -11.96 9.92 -13.12
N ALA A 175 -11.59 9.14 -14.13
CA ALA A 175 -11.39 7.70 -14.04
C ALA A 175 -10.18 7.34 -14.90
N GLY A 176 -9.12 6.86 -14.27
CA GLY A 176 -7.82 6.62 -14.89
C GLY A 176 -7.84 5.58 -16.01
N VAL A 177 -7.30 4.39 -15.77
CA VAL A 177 -7.26 3.33 -16.78
C VAL A 177 -7.98 2.09 -16.26
N LEU A 178 -8.70 1.41 -17.16
CA LEU A 178 -9.37 0.15 -16.86
C LEU A 178 -8.34 -0.94 -16.53
N ALA A 179 -8.68 -1.83 -15.61
CA ALA A 179 -7.84 -2.96 -15.20
C ALA A 179 -7.30 -3.78 -16.38
N ALA A 180 -8.19 -4.17 -17.29
CA ALA A 180 -7.86 -4.97 -18.46
C ALA A 180 -6.86 -4.31 -19.41
N ASP A 181 -6.82 -2.97 -19.45
CA ASP A 181 -5.85 -2.23 -20.27
C ASP A 181 -4.58 -1.90 -19.47
N ARG A 182 -4.63 -1.79 -18.14
CA ARG A 182 -3.46 -1.56 -17.29
C ARG A 182 -2.43 -2.69 -17.41
N GLU A 183 -2.86 -3.95 -17.40
CA GLU A 183 -1.97 -5.10 -17.57
C GLU A 183 -1.26 -5.09 -18.94
N ARG A 184 -1.98 -4.71 -20.00
CA ARG A 184 -1.41 -4.56 -21.35
C ARG A 184 -0.37 -3.44 -21.40
N LEU A 185 -0.63 -2.33 -20.71
CA LEU A 185 0.27 -1.18 -20.65
C LEU A 185 1.54 -1.48 -19.86
N VAL A 186 1.44 -2.20 -18.74
CA VAL A 186 2.62 -2.65 -17.98
C VAL A 186 3.46 -3.60 -18.83
N GLY A 187 2.84 -4.57 -19.51
CA GLY A 187 3.56 -5.49 -20.40
C GLY A 187 4.29 -4.78 -21.55
N THR A 188 3.68 -3.76 -22.14
CA THR A 188 4.29 -2.97 -23.22
C THR A 188 5.39 -2.02 -22.74
N ALA A 189 5.26 -1.46 -21.53
CA ALA A 189 6.30 -0.60 -20.94
C ALA A 189 7.55 -1.40 -20.55
N VAL A 190 7.40 -2.58 -19.94
CA VAL A 190 8.54 -3.43 -19.56
C VAL A 190 9.32 -3.90 -20.79
N VAL A 191 8.63 -4.22 -21.90
CA VAL A 191 9.30 -4.58 -23.17
C VAL A 191 10.01 -3.39 -23.81
N ALA A 192 9.52 -2.17 -23.61
CA ALA A 192 10.19 -0.96 -24.11
C ALA A 192 11.49 -0.65 -23.36
N ASP A 193 11.57 -0.99 -22.08
CA ASP A 193 12.72 -0.73 -21.20
C ASP A 193 13.76 -1.87 -21.25
N ALA A 194 13.32 -3.13 -21.32
CA ALA A 194 14.19 -4.31 -21.39
C ALA A 194 15.01 -4.41 -22.71
N GLY A 195 14.67 -3.60 -23.72
CA GLY A 195 15.47 -3.47 -24.94
C GLY A 195 16.73 -2.59 -24.79
N GLU A 196 16.91 -1.94 -23.64
CA GLU A 196 18.04 -1.03 -23.37
C GLU A 196 19.18 -1.72 -22.57
N ASP A 197 18.98 -2.97 -22.09
CA ASP A 197 19.92 -3.65 -21.17
C ASP A 197 20.66 -4.88 -21.76
N THR A 198 20.81 -4.96 -23.10
CA THR A 198 21.69 -5.98 -23.69
C THR A 198 23.11 -5.43 -23.90
N GLY A 199 23.89 -5.47 -22.82
CA GLY A 199 25.32 -5.84 -22.89
C GLY A 199 26.36 -4.73 -22.72
N ASP A 200 26.61 -4.32 -21.48
CA ASP A 200 27.99 -4.10 -21.00
C ASP A 200 28.08 -4.58 -19.54
N GLU A 201 28.16 -5.91 -19.37
CA GLU A 201 28.72 -6.50 -18.14
C GLU A 201 30.19 -6.08 -18.04
N ARG A 202 30.42 -4.87 -17.52
CA ARG A 202 31.69 -4.51 -16.87
C ARG A 202 31.41 -4.19 -15.42
N ALA A 203 31.72 -5.19 -14.60
CA ALA A 203 32.10 -4.98 -13.22
C ALA A 203 33.27 -3.99 -13.15
N ASP A 204 33.05 -2.81 -12.61
CA ASP A 204 34.03 -2.15 -11.74
C ASP A 204 33.28 -1.25 -10.76
N GLY A 205 33.50 -1.49 -9.48
CA GLY A 205 32.86 -0.77 -8.39
C GLY A 205 33.59 0.54 -8.13
N THR A 206 32.83 1.63 -8.04
CA THR A 206 33.24 2.85 -7.35
C THR A 206 32.03 3.46 -6.66
N ASP A 207 32.01 3.31 -5.34
CA ASP A 207 31.21 4.12 -4.43
C ASP A 207 31.66 5.59 -4.51
N GLY A 208 30.69 6.51 -4.55
CA GLY A 208 30.96 7.94 -4.65
C GLY A 208 29.70 8.79 -4.57
N ASP A 209 29.16 8.91 -3.36
CA ASP A 209 28.20 9.94 -2.92
C ASP A 209 28.64 11.37 -3.33
N ALA A 210 27.72 12.17 -3.89
CA ALA A 210 27.37 13.51 -3.37
C ALA A 210 26.27 14.21 -4.17
N ALA A 211 25.11 14.32 -3.52
CA ALA A 211 24.31 15.53 -3.32
C ALA A 211 24.21 16.58 -4.45
N SER A 212 23.01 16.67 -5.03
CA SER A 212 22.40 17.95 -5.42
C SER A 212 20.88 17.78 -5.38
N GLN A 213 20.24 18.39 -4.38
CA GLN A 213 18.79 18.50 -4.32
C GLN A 213 18.47 19.97 -4.07
N ASP A 214 17.94 20.61 -5.12
CA ASP A 214 17.39 21.95 -5.05
C ASP A 214 15.90 21.89 -5.42
N GLY A 215 15.15 22.63 -4.59
CA GLY A 215 13.75 23.07 -4.70
C GLY A 215 12.77 22.30 -5.59
N SER A 216 11.84 21.59 -4.95
CA SER A 216 10.41 21.71 -5.28
C SER A 216 9.54 21.27 -4.12
N SER A 217 8.55 22.11 -3.84
CA SER A 217 7.57 22.01 -2.76
C SER A 217 6.72 20.75 -2.89
N GLU A 218 6.85 19.82 -1.94
CA GLU A 218 5.91 18.71 -1.77
C GLU A 218 5.13 18.87 -0.46
N VAL A 219 3.81 18.76 -0.58
CA VAL A 219 2.88 18.54 0.53
C VAL A 219 3.08 17.09 0.98
N PRO A 220 3.40 16.81 2.26
CA PRO A 220 3.57 15.44 2.71
C PRO A 220 2.19 14.79 2.85
N ILE A 221 1.87 13.89 1.92
CA ILE A 221 0.88 12.85 2.14
C ILE A 221 1.69 11.60 2.49
N ASP A 222 2.00 11.44 3.77
CA ASP A 222 2.43 10.15 4.33
C ASP A 222 1.23 9.19 4.26
N ALA A 223 1.01 8.62 3.08
CA ALA A 223 0.18 7.44 2.91
C ALA A 223 1.05 6.23 3.24
N ALA A 224 0.80 5.61 4.39
CA ALA A 224 1.37 4.31 4.72
C ALA A 224 1.16 3.33 3.55
N PRO A 225 2.12 2.42 3.27
CA PRO A 225 1.98 1.44 2.20
C PRO A 225 0.79 0.54 2.54
N ILE A 226 -0.31 0.75 1.82
CA ILE A 226 -1.45 -0.16 1.83
C ILE A 226 -0.93 -1.46 1.23
N GLU A 227 -0.91 -2.51 2.04
CA GLU A 227 -0.57 -3.87 1.61
C GLU A 227 -1.24 -4.14 0.26
N SER A 228 -0.41 -4.50 -0.72
CA SER A 228 -0.76 -4.67 -2.12
C SER A 228 -1.96 -5.60 -2.26
N ALA A 229 -3.16 -5.00 -2.38
CA ALA A 229 -4.36 -5.74 -2.75
C ALA A 229 -4.07 -6.49 -4.05
N SER A 230 -4.35 -7.80 -4.05
CA SER A 230 -4.21 -8.67 -5.23
C SER A 230 -4.63 -7.94 -6.51
N PRO A 231 -3.90 -8.13 -7.63
CA PRO A 231 -4.19 -7.44 -8.88
C PRO A 231 -5.65 -7.66 -9.24
N ARG A 232 -6.44 -6.58 -9.14
CA ARG A 232 -7.86 -6.61 -9.47
C ARG A 232 -7.96 -6.70 -10.99
N THR A 233 -8.64 -7.73 -11.48
CA THR A 233 -8.81 -7.99 -12.93
C THR A 233 -9.87 -7.08 -13.57
N PHE A 234 -10.63 -6.33 -12.77
CA PHE A 234 -11.71 -5.44 -13.20
C PHE A 234 -11.77 -4.17 -12.36
N GLY A 235 -12.38 -3.11 -12.93
CA GLY A 235 -12.43 -1.78 -12.34
C GLY A 235 -11.56 -0.76 -13.06
N THR A 236 -11.41 0.41 -12.45
CA THR A 236 -10.65 1.55 -12.99
C THR A 236 -9.98 2.33 -11.88
N GLY A 237 -8.83 2.96 -12.18
CA GLY A 237 -8.11 3.75 -11.20
C GLY A 237 -6.93 4.54 -11.80
N PRO A 238 -6.49 5.63 -11.14
CA PRO A 238 -7.12 6.29 -9.97
C PRO A 238 -8.47 6.96 -10.33
N VAL A 239 -9.29 7.29 -9.33
CA VAL A 239 -10.64 7.86 -9.53
C VAL A 239 -10.89 9.06 -8.62
N VAL A 240 -11.57 10.06 -9.15
CA VAL A 240 -12.08 11.22 -8.41
C VAL A 240 -13.59 11.31 -8.57
N VAL A 241 -14.31 11.25 -7.45
CA VAL A 241 -15.76 11.45 -7.37
C VAL A 241 -16.04 12.81 -6.73
N ARG A 242 -16.88 13.62 -7.36
CA ARG A 242 -17.38 14.86 -6.78
C ARG A 242 -18.65 14.59 -6.01
N LEU A 243 -18.75 15.16 -4.81
CA LEU A 243 -19.94 15.16 -4.00
C LEU A 243 -20.66 16.49 -4.23
N LEU A 244 -21.91 16.41 -4.67
CA LEU A 244 -22.74 17.56 -4.97
C LEU A 244 -23.85 17.66 -3.92
N ASP A 245 -24.16 18.88 -3.48
CA ASP A 245 -25.35 19.11 -2.67
C ASP A 245 -26.63 19.10 -3.54
N HIS A 246 -27.78 19.26 -2.89
CA HIS A 246 -29.10 19.32 -3.56
C HIS A 246 -29.26 20.48 -4.58
N ARG A 247 -28.28 21.39 -4.67
CA ARG A 247 -28.25 22.50 -5.65
C ARG A 247 -27.25 22.24 -6.77
N GLY A 248 -26.59 21.08 -6.78
CA GLY A 248 -25.51 20.76 -7.70
C GLY A 248 -24.20 21.48 -7.38
N VAL A 249 -24.05 22.06 -6.18
CA VAL A 249 -22.82 22.73 -5.76
C VAL A 249 -21.87 21.71 -5.13
N LEU A 250 -20.59 21.82 -5.46
CA LEU A 250 -19.54 20.96 -4.91
C LEU A 250 -19.47 21.10 -3.39
N SER A 251 -19.79 20.02 -2.68
CA SER A 251 -19.74 19.92 -1.21
C SER A 251 -18.49 19.19 -0.72
N GLY A 252 -17.89 18.35 -1.56
CA GLY A 252 -16.68 17.59 -1.25
C GLY A 252 -16.20 16.75 -2.43
N SER A 253 -15.18 15.92 -2.19
CA SER A 253 -14.74 14.94 -3.18
C SER A 253 -14.23 13.66 -2.52
N LEU A 254 -14.38 12.52 -3.19
CA LEU A 254 -13.75 11.27 -2.85
C LEU A 254 -12.62 11.03 -3.83
N ARG A 255 -11.42 10.75 -3.33
CA ARG A 255 -10.28 10.34 -4.15
C ARG A 255 -9.93 8.91 -3.79
N ALA A 256 -9.76 8.05 -4.78
CA ALA A 256 -9.47 6.64 -4.57
C ALA A 256 -8.43 6.15 -5.58
N GLU A 257 -7.60 5.21 -5.17
CA GLU A 257 -6.70 4.49 -6.06
C GLU A 257 -7.47 3.59 -7.04
N TRP A 258 -8.62 3.09 -6.62
CA TRP A 258 -9.41 2.14 -7.40
C TRP A 258 -10.92 2.28 -7.19
N MET A 259 -11.67 2.03 -8.26
CA MET A 259 -13.12 1.92 -8.26
C MET A 259 -13.56 0.67 -9.02
N HIS A 260 -14.56 -0.02 -8.47
CA HIS A 260 -15.32 -1.05 -9.18
C HIS A 260 -16.79 -0.99 -8.76
N LEU A 261 -17.63 -1.76 -9.46
CA LEU A 261 -19.04 -1.91 -9.15
C LEU A 261 -19.31 -3.33 -8.65
N GLU A 262 -20.11 -3.41 -7.60
CA GLU A 262 -20.75 -4.65 -7.16
C GLU A 262 -22.24 -4.56 -7.50
N ALA A 263 -22.88 -5.67 -7.87
CA ALA A 263 -24.31 -5.68 -8.14
C ALA A 263 -24.96 -6.96 -7.63
N SER A 264 -26.20 -6.82 -7.18
CA SER A 264 -27.09 -7.92 -6.87
C SER A 264 -28.27 -7.88 -7.84
N ARG A 265 -28.33 -8.86 -8.74
CA ARG A 265 -29.43 -8.99 -9.71
C ARG A 265 -30.73 -9.37 -9.02
N SER A 266 -30.66 -10.29 -8.07
CA SER A 266 -31.80 -10.69 -7.26
C SER A 266 -32.27 -9.54 -6.34
N GLY A 267 -31.32 -8.78 -5.78
CA GLY A 267 -31.61 -7.65 -4.88
C GLY A 267 -32.07 -6.37 -5.58
N HIS A 268 -31.84 -6.24 -6.90
CA HIS A 268 -31.97 -4.98 -7.63
C HIS A 268 -31.19 -3.85 -6.93
N SER A 269 -29.88 -4.05 -6.81
CA SER A 269 -28.97 -3.06 -6.25
C SER A 269 -27.63 -3.05 -6.97
N VAL A 270 -27.02 -1.87 -7.03
CA VAL A 270 -25.64 -1.65 -7.47
C VAL A 270 -24.92 -0.92 -6.33
N THR A 271 -23.65 -1.22 -6.08
CA THR A 271 -22.82 -0.49 -5.11
C THR A 271 -21.55 -0.04 -5.82
N ILE A 272 -21.26 1.26 -5.75
CA ILE A 272 -19.96 1.79 -6.15
C ILE A 272 -18.99 1.59 -5.00
N VAL A 273 -17.87 0.94 -5.26
CA VAL A 273 -16.87 0.62 -4.24
C VAL A 273 -15.55 1.28 -4.62
N LEU A 274 -15.10 2.17 -3.72
CA LEU A 274 -13.86 2.93 -3.82
C LEU A 274 -12.86 2.39 -2.80
N THR A 275 -11.63 2.14 -3.20
CA THR A 275 -10.60 1.58 -2.30
C THR A 275 -9.30 2.37 -2.35
N GLY A 276 -8.60 2.44 -1.21
CA GLY A 276 -7.31 3.14 -1.06
C GLY A 276 -7.47 4.64 -1.29
N GLY A 277 -8.15 5.33 -0.38
CA GLY A 277 -8.56 6.71 -0.66
C GLY A 277 -8.98 7.54 0.54
N VAL A 278 -9.36 8.79 0.24
CA VAL A 278 -9.74 9.81 1.22
C VAL A 278 -11.03 10.51 0.79
N HIS A 279 -11.83 10.88 1.77
CA HIS A 279 -12.95 11.80 1.64
C HIS A 279 -12.46 13.21 2.01
N GLN A 280 -12.49 14.10 1.03
CA GLN A 280 -12.09 15.48 1.18
C GLN A 280 -13.33 16.36 1.43
N VAL A 281 -13.41 16.93 2.63
CA VAL A 281 -14.45 17.88 3.05
C VAL A 281 -13.79 19.22 3.38
N GLY A 282 -13.96 20.21 2.49
CA GLY A 282 -13.23 21.47 2.59
C GLY A 282 -11.71 21.26 2.48
N ARG A 283 -10.98 21.50 3.57
CA ARG A 283 -9.51 21.31 3.65
C ARG A 283 -9.10 20.03 4.36
N GLU A 284 -10.06 19.30 4.96
CA GLU A 284 -9.79 18.09 5.71
C GLU A 284 -9.82 16.87 4.79
N ALA A 285 -8.84 15.99 4.93
CA ALA A 285 -8.78 14.71 4.22
C ALA A 285 -8.97 13.59 5.25
N ILE A 286 -10.13 12.92 5.17
CA ILE A 286 -10.52 11.85 6.07
C ILE A 286 -10.28 10.52 5.34
N PRO A 287 -9.39 9.64 5.81
CA PRO A 287 -9.16 8.35 5.16
C PRO A 287 -10.44 7.50 5.19
N PHE A 288 -10.62 6.67 4.16
CA PHE A 288 -11.72 5.72 4.14
C PHE A 288 -11.60 4.73 5.31
N THR A 289 -12.73 4.43 5.95
CA THR A 289 -12.78 3.40 7.00
C THR A 289 -12.36 2.05 6.43
N ASN A 290 -11.36 1.41 7.03
CA ASN A 290 -10.76 0.17 6.53
C ASN A 290 -10.25 0.29 5.07
N GLY A 291 -9.91 1.50 4.62
CA GLY A 291 -9.45 1.74 3.25
C GLY A 291 -10.55 1.62 2.18
N VAL A 292 -11.83 1.51 2.54
CA VAL A 292 -12.94 1.31 1.59
C VAL A 292 -14.09 2.29 1.83
N TYR A 293 -14.60 2.89 0.76
CA TYR A 293 -15.82 3.69 0.76
C TYR A 293 -16.86 3.09 -0.18
N ARG A 294 -18.11 2.99 0.27
CA ARG A 294 -19.19 2.31 -0.47
C ARG A 294 -20.38 3.24 -0.66
N ILE A 295 -20.84 3.38 -1.89
CA ILE A 295 -22.02 4.17 -2.25
C ILE A 295 -23.10 3.19 -2.74
N PRO A 296 -24.07 2.82 -1.89
CA PRO A 296 -25.13 1.91 -2.29
C PRO A 296 -26.18 2.64 -3.14
N LEU A 297 -26.39 2.15 -4.37
CA LEU A 297 -27.48 2.54 -5.26
C LEU A 297 -28.64 1.56 -5.03
N ARG A 298 -29.60 2.00 -4.22
CA ARG A 298 -30.77 1.22 -3.80
C ARG A 298 -31.86 1.30 -4.86
N HIS A 299 -32.60 0.21 -5.04
CA HIS A 299 -33.75 0.12 -5.94
C HIS A 299 -33.41 0.33 -7.43
N VAL A 300 -32.18 0.01 -7.81
CA VAL A 300 -31.68 0.17 -9.18
C VAL A 300 -31.62 -1.20 -9.85
N ASP A 301 -32.13 -1.32 -11.07
CA ASP A 301 -31.91 -2.52 -11.87
C ASP A 301 -30.43 -2.57 -12.27
N PRO A 302 -29.66 -3.61 -11.91
CA PRO A 302 -28.26 -3.70 -12.29
C PRO A 302 -28.06 -4.01 -13.78
N LYS A 303 -29.09 -4.49 -14.50
CA LYS A 303 -28.94 -4.91 -15.89
C LYS A 303 -28.40 -3.80 -16.80
N PRO A 304 -28.93 -2.56 -16.82
CA PRO A 304 -28.37 -1.48 -17.63
C PRO A 304 -26.93 -1.11 -17.26
N PHE A 305 -26.55 -1.24 -15.98
CA PHE A 305 -25.18 -1.00 -15.54
C PHE A 305 -24.24 -2.08 -16.05
N LEU A 306 -24.65 -3.34 -16.02
CA LEU A 306 -23.87 -4.46 -16.54
C LEU A 306 -23.65 -4.36 -18.05
N GLU A 307 -24.63 -3.86 -18.80
CA GLU A 307 -24.55 -3.64 -20.25
C GLU A 307 -23.59 -2.49 -20.60
N ASP A 308 -23.71 -1.35 -19.92
CA ASP A 308 -22.97 -0.14 -20.30
C ASP A 308 -21.62 0.01 -19.59
N CYS A 309 -21.51 -0.53 -18.37
CA CYS A 309 -20.36 -0.38 -17.47
C CYS A 309 -19.69 -1.74 -17.16
N GLY A 310 -19.87 -2.73 -18.02
CA GLY A 310 -19.34 -4.09 -17.86
C GLY A 310 -17.89 -4.18 -17.37
N PRO A 311 -16.93 -3.39 -17.88
CA PRO A 311 -15.53 -3.42 -17.41
C PRO A 311 -15.30 -3.07 -15.93
N LEU A 312 -16.30 -2.48 -15.26
CA LEU A 312 -16.23 -2.17 -13.83
C LEU A 312 -16.74 -3.31 -12.93
N PHE A 313 -17.32 -4.36 -13.50
CA PHE A 313 -17.81 -5.52 -12.77
C PHE A 313 -16.85 -6.70 -12.89
N ASP A 314 -16.93 -7.61 -11.92
CA ASP A 314 -16.31 -8.92 -12.05
C ASP A 314 -16.86 -9.64 -13.30
N PRO A 315 -16.00 -10.13 -14.21
CA PRO A 315 -16.44 -10.92 -15.37
C PRO A 315 -17.34 -12.11 -15.01
N ALA A 316 -17.14 -12.72 -13.83
CA ALA A 316 -17.97 -13.82 -13.35
C ALA A 316 -19.43 -13.41 -13.09
N LEU A 317 -19.68 -12.13 -12.78
CA LEU A 317 -21.02 -11.59 -12.61
C LEU A 317 -21.75 -11.42 -13.96
N ILE A 318 -20.99 -11.20 -15.04
CA ILE A 318 -21.52 -11.00 -16.40
C ILE A 318 -21.96 -12.34 -16.98
N GLU A 319 -21.12 -13.37 -16.87
CA GLU A 319 -21.36 -14.73 -17.39
C GLU A 319 -22.42 -15.48 -16.57
N ARG A 320 -23.71 -15.26 -16.89
CA ARG A 320 -24.82 -15.83 -16.12
C ARG A 320 -25.01 -17.32 -16.42
N ARG A 321 -24.76 -18.19 -15.43
CA ARG A 321 -25.36 -19.52 -15.35
C ARG A 321 -26.25 -19.60 -14.13
N ILE A 322 -27.57 -19.79 -14.34
CA ILE A 322 -28.57 -19.78 -13.25
C ILE A 322 -28.76 -21.18 -12.70
N ASP A 323 -28.80 -22.18 -13.57
CA ASP A 323 -29.13 -23.56 -13.22
C ASP A 323 -28.36 -24.50 -14.15
N ASP A 324 -27.79 -25.58 -13.59
CA ASP A 324 -27.18 -26.66 -14.35
C ASP A 324 -28.16 -27.83 -14.61
N GLY A 325 -29.36 -27.77 -14.02
CA GLY A 325 -30.42 -28.76 -14.20
C GLY A 325 -30.19 -30.09 -13.47
N ARG A 326 -29.16 -30.19 -12.63
CA ARG A 326 -28.85 -31.42 -11.86
C ARG A 326 -29.78 -31.62 -10.67
N TRP A 327 -30.42 -30.55 -10.20
CA TRP A 327 -31.22 -30.55 -8.97
C TRP A 327 -32.68 -30.20 -9.22
N SER A 328 -33.59 -30.90 -8.53
CA SER A 328 -34.99 -30.50 -8.45
C SER A 328 -35.13 -29.35 -7.45
N ARG A 329 -35.29 -28.12 -7.95
CA ARG A 329 -35.45 -26.90 -7.11
C ARG A 329 -36.53 -27.05 -6.03
N PRO A 330 -37.76 -27.55 -6.32
CA PRO A 330 -38.78 -27.73 -5.29
C PRO A 330 -38.39 -28.74 -4.21
N ALA A 331 -37.77 -29.86 -4.59
CA ALA A 331 -37.34 -30.88 -3.63
C ALA A 331 -36.19 -30.38 -2.74
N LEU A 332 -35.26 -29.62 -3.32
CA LEU A 332 -34.16 -28.99 -2.61
C LEU A 332 -34.65 -27.93 -1.62
N MET A 333 -35.57 -27.06 -2.06
CA MET A 333 -36.20 -26.07 -1.18
C MET A 333 -36.95 -26.72 -0.01
N LEU A 334 -37.71 -27.79 -0.26
CA LEU A 334 -38.42 -28.52 0.78
C LEU A 334 -37.43 -29.10 1.81
N THR A 335 -36.34 -29.70 1.32
CA THR A 335 -35.32 -30.33 2.16
C THR A 335 -34.58 -29.29 3.01
N LEU A 336 -34.16 -28.17 2.40
CA LEU A 336 -33.50 -27.07 3.10
C LEU A 336 -34.43 -26.42 4.13
N ASN A 337 -35.70 -26.16 3.79
CA ASN A 337 -36.64 -25.58 4.74
C ASN A 337 -36.90 -26.46 5.94
N ARG A 338 -36.97 -27.78 5.76
CA ARG A 338 -37.05 -28.72 6.88
C ARG A 338 -35.83 -28.58 7.79
N LEU A 339 -34.63 -28.60 7.21
CA LEU A 339 -33.38 -28.51 7.98
C LEU A 339 -33.23 -27.16 8.70
N LEU A 340 -33.53 -26.05 8.02
CA LEU A 340 -33.50 -24.71 8.60
C LEU A 340 -34.45 -24.57 9.80
N SER A 341 -35.64 -25.17 9.72
CA SER A 341 -36.63 -25.13 10.81
C SER A 341 -36.20 -25.90 12.06
N GLU A 342 -35.29 -26.86 11.92
CA GLU A 342 -34.80 -27.70 13.02
C GLU A 342 -33.56 -27.11 13.73
N SER A 343 -32.92 -26.10 13.12
CA SER A 343 -31.53 -25.73 13.43
C SER A 343 -31.37 -24.55 14.40
N ASP A 344 -32.41 -23.76 14.66
CA ASP A 344 -32.25 -22.51 15.41
C ASP A 344 -33.26 -22.37 16.56
N ARG A 345 -32.74 -21.98 17.73
CA ARG A 345 -33.51 -21.79 18.97
C ARG A 345 -33.79 -20.30 19.12
N GLY A 346 -34.89 -19.82 18.53
CA GLY A 346 -35.36 -18.44 18.71
C GLY A 346 -35.59 -17.65 17.42
N ARG A 347 -35.15 -18.17 16.27
CA ARG A 347 -35.43 -17.56 14.96
C ARG A 347 -35.79 -18.62 13.94
N THR A 348 -36.81 -18.32 13.14
CA THR A 348 -37.25 -19.19 12.06
C THR A 348 -36.57 -18.74 10.77
N HIS A 349 -35.73 -19.61 10.21
CA HIS A 349 -35.14 -19.39 8.89
C HIS A 349 -35.93 -20.16 7.84
N ARG A 350 -36.29 -19.50 6.74
CA ARG A 350 -37.02 -20.14 5.63
C ARG A 350 -36.51 -19.65 4.29
N LEU A 351 -36.08 -20.57 3.45
CA LEU A 351 -35.82 -20.37 2.03
C LEU A 351 -37.14 -20.16 1.28
N THR A 352 -37.42 -18.92 0.89
CA THR A 352 -38.65 -18.51 0.20
C THR A 352 -38.51 -18.60 -1.32
N TRP A 353 -37.30 -18.40 -1.85
CA TRP A 353 -37.01 -18.46 -3.28
C TRP A 353 -35.64 -19.07 -3.58
N LEU A 354 -35.57 -19.80 -4.70
CA LEU A 354 -34.34 -20.37 -5.26
C LEU A 354 -34.41 -20.31 -6.80
N GLY A 355 -33.53 -19.53 -7.42
CA GLY A 355 -33.45 -19.44 -8.88
C GLY A 355 -32.93 -20.72 -9.53
N GLY A 356 -31.84 -21.31 -8.99
CA GLY A 356 -31.24 -22.52 -9.54
C GLY A 356 -30.01 -22.99 -8.77
N VAL A 357 -29.36 -24.04 -9.25
CA VAL A 357 -28.13 -24.59 -8.65
C VAL A 357 -27.09 -24.74 -9.73
N VAL A 358 -25.85 -24.32 -9.45
CA VAL A 358 -24.70 -24.53 -10.34
C VAL A 358 -23.57 -25.15 -9.53
N GLY A 359 -23.31 -26.44 -9.76
CA GLY A 359 -22.34 -27.19 -8.96
C GLY A 359 -22.79 -27.30 -7.50
N ASP A 360 -22.02 -26.69 -6.60
CA ASP A 360 -22.21 -26.62 -5.15
C ASP A 360 -22.86 -25.30 -4.68
N GLU A 361 -23.17 -24.38 -5.62
CA GLU A 361 -23.66 -23.05 -5.31
C GLU A 361 -25.16 -22.89 -5.67
N LEU A 362 -25.93 -22.41 -4.71
CA LEU A 362 -27.34 -22.04 -4.87
C LEU A 362 -27.42 -20.61 -5.42
N ARG A 363 -28.22 -20.38 -6.46
CA ARG A 363 -28.30 -19.09 -7.18
C ARG A 363 -29.65 -18.41 -7.04
N ASP A 364 -29.64 -17.08 -6.99
CA ASP A 364 -30.81 -16.21 -6.75
C ASP A 364 -31.64 -16.71 -5.55
N VAL A 365 -31.06 -16.58 -4.35
CA VAL A 365 -31.57 -17.13 -3.09
C VAL A 365 -32.29 -16.05 -2.27
N GLU A 366 -33.47 -16.36 -1.73
CA GLU A 366 -34.17 -15.52 -0.76
C GLU A 366 -34.47 -16.31 0.52
N ILE A 367 -34.01 -15.80 1.66
CA ILE A 367 -34.24 -16.38 2.98
C ILE A 367 -35.00 -15.37 3.83
N SER A 368 -36.21 -15.72 4.29
CA SER A 368 -36.89 -14.97 5.34
C SER A 368 -36.41 -15.42 6.72
N ILE A 369 -36.27 -14.43 7.60
CA ILE A 369 -35.92 -14.62 9.00
C ILE A 369 -37.10 -14.09 9.80
N GLY A 370 -37.78 -15.00 10.50
CA GLY A 370 -38.89 -14.68 11.37
C GLY A 370 -38.52 -14.80 12.84
N SER A 371 -39.29 -14.11 13.68
CA SER A 371 -39.24 -14.28 15.12
C SER A 371 -40.03 -15.52 15.56
N ASP A 372 -40.03 -15.81 16.86
CA ASP A 372 -40.73 -16.98 17.44
C ASP A 372 -42.26 -16.93 17.28
N ASP A 373 -42.84 -15.74 17.08
CA ASP A 373 -44.28 -15.59 16.84
C ASP A 373 -44.68 -15.81 15.37
N GLY A 374 -43.70 -16.07 14.49
CA GLY A 374 -43.88 -16.26 13.06
C GLY A 374 -43.95 -14.97 12.24
N SER A 375 -43.78 -13.80 12.86
CA SER A 375 -43.62 -12.53 12.15
C SER A 375 -42.28 -12.46 11.43
N GLU A 376 -42.29 -11.92 10.22
CA GLU A 376 -41.09 -11.75 9.41
C GLU A 376 -40.30 -10.51 9.87
N GLU A 377 -39.12 -10.70 10.44
CA GLU A 377 -38.25 -9.61 10.91
C GLU A 377 -37.47 -8.99 9.74
N ARG A 378 -36.96 -9.83 8.83
CA ARG A 378 -36.15 -9.42 7.68
C ARG A 378 -36.02 -10.53 6.64
N ARG A 379 -35.60 -10.14 5.43
CA ARG A 379 -35.20 -11.05 4.34
C ARG A 379 -33.76 -10.85 3.95
N LEU A 380 -33.09 -11.93 3.59
CA LEU A 380 -31.80 -11.94 2.92
C LEU A 380 -32.05 -12.33 1.47
N ILE A 381 -31.61 -11.50 0.54
CA ILE A 381 -31.66 -11.77 -0.91
C ILE A 381 -30.21 -11.82 -1.39
N ALA A 382 -29.81 -12.86 -2.10
CA ALA A 382 -28.43 -13.06 -2.53
C ALA A 382 -28.34 -13.69 -3.91
N ASP A 383 -27.35 -13.28 -4.71
CA ASP A 383 -27.11 -13.87 -6.03
C ASP A 383 -26.47 -15.27 -5.94
N GLY A 384 -25.73 -15.54 -4.86
CA GLY A 384 -25.12 -16.83 -4.57
C GLY A 384 -25.21 -17.22 -3.10
N MET A 385 -25.38 -18.50 -2.82
CA MET A 385 -25.24 -19.08 -1.48
C MET A 385 -24.50 -20.41 -1.54
N ARG A 386 -23.50 -20.57 -0.69
CA ARG A 386 -22.86 -21.86 -0.43
C ARG A 386 -23.20 -22.38 0.95
N ILE A 387 -23.28 -23.70 1.06
CA ILE A 387 -23.45 -24.41 2.32
C ILE A 387 -22.08 -24.99 2.67
N GLU A 388 -21.46 -24.43 3.70
CA GLU A 388 -20.17 -24.89 4.22
C GLU A 388 -20.41 -25.67 5.51
N MET A 389 -19.79 -26.84 5.64
CA MET A 389 -19.80 -27.62 6.87
C MET A 389 -18.48 -27.43 7.62
N HIS A 390 -18.56 -27.05 8.89
CA HIS A 390 -17.39 -26.81 9.74
C HIS A 390 -17.60 -27.56 11.06
N GLY A 391 -16.94 -28.71 11.22
CA GLY A 391 -17.05 -29.54 12.41
C GLY A 391 -18.52 -29.85 12.82
N ASP A 392 -18.99 -29.12 13.84
CA ASP A 392 -20.28 -29.25 14.50
C ASP A 392 -21.34 -28.20 14.08
N HIS A 393 -21.02 -27.30 13.14
CA HIS A 393 -21.96 -26.30 12.65
C HIS A 393 -22.01 -26.23 11.12
N VAL A 394 -23.13 -25.71 10.62
CA VAL A 394 -23.34 -25.45 9.20
C VAL A 394 -23.34 -23.93 8.99
N ARG A 395 -22.50 -23.45 8.08
CA ARG A 395 -22.44 -22.04 7.70
C ARG A 395 -23.03 -21.86 6.31
N LEU A 396 -24.08 -21.05 6.21
CA LEU A 396 -24.62 -20.59 4.93
C LEU A 396 -23.91 -19.29 4.58
N VAL A 397 -23.09 -19.28 3.53
CA VAL A 397 -22.37 -18.10 3.05
C VAL A 397 -23.11 -17.53 1.85
N LEU A 398 -23.80 -16.43 2.06
CA LEU A 398 -24.51 -15.66 1.04
C LEU A 398 -23.58 -14.58 0.46
N ARG A 399 -23.62 -14.39 -0.86
CA ARG A 399 -22.76 -13.47 -1.62
C ARG A 399 -23.60 -12.55 -2.51
N ASP A 400 -23.10 -11.33 -2.69
CA ASP A 400 -23.61 -10.32 -3.63
C ASP A 400 -25.11 -10.09 -3.46
N GLY A 401 -25.49 -9.75 -2.24
CA GLY A 401 -26.87 -9.65 -1.82
C GLY A 401 -27.17 -8.44 -0.94
N LEU A 402 -28.39 -8.42 -0.41
CA LEU A 402 -28.87 -7.39 0.48
C LEU A 402 -29.79 -7.94 1.56
N VAL A 403 -29.91 -7.17 2.64
CA VAL A 403 -30.89 -7.36 3.71
C VAL A 403 -32.05 -6.42 3.46
N VAL A 404 -33.27 -6.96 3.44
CA VAL A 404 -34.51 -6.20 3.49
C VAL A 404 -35.04 -6.29 4.91
N ALA A 405 -35.02 -5.20 5.67
CA ALA A 405 -35.64 -5.17 6.98
C ALA A 405 -37.18 -5.21 6.87
N GLY A 406 -37.87 -5.52 7.97
CA GLY A 406 -39.34 -5.61 8.00
C GLY A 406 -40.06 -4.31 7.61
N ASP A 407 -39.40 -3.16 7.71
CA ASP A 407 -39.87 -1.85 7.23
C ASP A 407 -39.68 -1.63 5.71
N GLY A 408 -39.09 -2.61 5.01
CA GLY A 408 -38.76 -2.56 3.59
C GLY A 408 -37.41 -1.92 3.27
N ASN A 409 -36.67 -1.43 4.26
CA ASN A 409 -35.37 -0.79 4.05
C ASN A 409 -34.35 -1.81 3.53
N ARG A 410 -33.68 -1.47 2.43
CA ARG A 410 -32.71 -2.34 1.75
C ARG A 410 -31.29 -1.90 2.05
N THR A 411 -30.48 -2.83 2.54
CA THR A 411 -29.07 -2.59 2.85
C THR A 411 -28.22 -3.69 2.21
N PRO A 412 -27.30 -3.38 1.29
CA PRO A 412 -26.38 -4.37 0.73
C PRO A 412 -25.56 -5.07 1.82
N PHE A 413 -25.11 -6.30 1.56
CA PHE A 413 -24.22 -7.01 2.47
C PHE A 413 -22.92 -6.23 2.69
N ALA A 414 -22.46 -6.20 3.94
CA ALA A 414 -21.16 -5.62 4.27
C ALA A 414 -20.07 -6.48 3.61
N ALA A 415 -19.15 -5.84 2.87
CA ALA A 415 -18.12 -6.54 2.09
C ALA A 415 -18.67 -7.59 1.09
N GLY A 416 -19.90 -7.39 0.60
CA GLY A 416 -20.52 -8.28 -0.39
C GLY A 416 -20.91 -9.67 0.14
N THR A 417 -20.72 -9.95 1.43
CA THR A 417 -20.99 -11.29 1.98
C THR A 417 -21.77 -11.25 3.29
N ARG A 418 -22.56 -12.30 3.53
CA ARG A 418 -23.31 -12.48 4.78
C ARG A 418 -23.30 -13.96 5.14
N SER A 419 -23.02 -14.29 6.39
CA SER A 419 -23.10 -15.66 6.88
C SER A 419 -24.27 -15.86 7.84
N ILE A 420 -24.91 -17.02 7.75
CA ILE A 420 -25.79 -17.57 8.79
C ILE A 420 -25.09 -18.81 9.35
N VAL A 421 -24.91 -18.85 10.67
CA VAL A 421 -24.32 -20.01 11.36
C VAL A 421 -25.43 -20.77 12.07
N LEU A 422 -25.57 -22.04 11.73
CA LEU A 422 -26.53 -22.97 12.31
C LEU A 422 -25.78 -23.91 13.26
N VAL A 423 -26.10 -23.83 14.56
CA VAL A 423 -25.38 -24.56 15.63
C VAL A 423 -26.21 -25.75 16.12
N GLY A 424 -25.59 -26.91 16.33
CA GLY A 424 -26.23 -28.08 16.95
C GLY A 424 -25.98 -29.39 16.21
N SER A 425 -26.81 -30.42 16.44
CA SER A 425 -26.72 -31.74 15.76
C SER A 425 -27.17 -31.71 14.29
N VAL A 426 -26.86 -30.62 13.60
CA VAL A 426 -27.37 -30.23 12.29
C VAL A 426 -26.50 -30.81 11.18
N CYS A 427 -25.17 -30.91 11.39
CA CYS A 427 -24.22 -31.39 10.40
C CYS A 427 -24.56 -32.78 9.85
N ASP A 428 -24.85 -33.76 10.71
CA ASP A 428 -25.16 -35.12 10.27
C ASP A 428 -26.42 -35.20 9.41
N ARG A 429 -27.41 -34.34 9.71
CA ARG A 429 -28.65 -34.24 8.92
C ARG A 429 -28.41 -33.58 7.57
N TYR A 430 -27.58 -32.53 7.52
CA TYR A 430 -27.18 -31.90 6.26
C TYR A 430 -26.40 -32.87 5.38
N ARG A 431 -25.44 -33.63 5.94
CA ARG A 431 -24.72 -34.70 5.23
C ARG A 431 -25.67 -35.76 4.69
N ALA A 432 -26.59 -36.25 5.53
CA ALA A 432 -27.56 -37.28 5.14
C ALA A 432 -28.60 -36.80 4.10
N ALA A 433 -28.80 -35.48 3.98
CA ALA A 433 -29.74 -34.90 3.03
C ALA A 433 -29.20 -34.85 1.59
N HIS A 434 -27.93 -35.22 1.36
CA HIS A 434 -27.28 -35.19 0.05
C HIS A 434 -27.51 -33.84 -0.64
N LEU A 435 -27.24 -32.74 0.04
CA LEU A 435 -27.35 -31.38 -0.51
C LEU A 435 -26.12 -31.06 -1.37
N PRO A 436 -26.19 -30.05 -2.26
CA PRO A 436 -25.01 -29.47 -2.88
C PRO A 436 -24.19 -28.77 -1.80
N ILE A 437 -23.28 -29.50 -1.18
CA ILE A 437 -22.47 -29.03 -0.05
C ILE A 437 -21.05 -28.80 -0.54
N PHE A 438 -20.48 -27.67 -0.12
CA PHE A 438 -19.05 -27.44 -0.21
C PHE A 438 -18.41 -27.98 1.06
N GLU A 439 -17.63 -29.05 0.92
CA GLU A 439 -16.72 -29.48 1.98
C GLU A 439 -15.53 -28.53 1.94
N SER A 440 -15.54 -27.52 2.82
CA SER A 440 -14.34 -26.75 3.06
C SER A 440 -13.31 -27.71 3.61
N GLU A 441 -12.27 -28.01 2.83
CA GLU A 441 -11.01 -28.51 3.40
C GLU A 441 -10.61 -27.46 4.43
N GLU A 442 -10.72 -27.83 5.70
CA GLU A 442 -10.44 -26.99 6.84
C GLU A 442 -8.96 -26.58 6.72
N THR A 443 -8.68 -25.44 6.08
CA THR A 443 -7.40 -24.77 6.19
C THR A 443 -7.29 -24.48 7.68
N ALA A 444 -6.49 -25.29 8.38
CA ALA A 444 -6.32 -25.29 9.83
C ALA A 444 -5.60 -24.02 10.34
N GLU A 445 -5.94 -22.85 9.79
CA GLU A 445 -5.19 -21.61 9.92
C GLU A 445 -6.09 -20.54 10.55
N GLU A 446 -5.62 -20.08 11.71
CA GLU A 446 -6.14 -19.00 12.55
C GLU A 446 -7.43 -19.27 13.33
N ALA A 447 -7.30 -20.12 14.35
CA ALA A 447 -7.93 -19.77 15.62
C ALA A 447 -7.50 -18.34 15.99
N PRO A 448 -8.42 -17.43 16.36
CA PRO A 448 -8.04 -16.10 16.81
C PRO A 448 -7.15 -16.29 18.03
N THR A 449 -5.88 -15.92 17.88
CA THR A 449 -4.94 -15.86 18.99
C THR A 449 -5.50 -14.83 19.97
N GLU A 450 -6.26 -15.30 20.95
CA GLU A 450 -6.64 -14.51 22.12
C GLU A 450 -5.34 -13.90 22.66
N PRO A 451 -5.21 -12.56 22.72
CA PRO A 451 -4.07 -11.96 23.37
C PRO A 451 -4.09 -12.43 24.84
N PRO A 452 -2.97 -12.95 25.38
CA PRO A 452 -2.94 -13.47 26.73
C PRO A 452 -3.40 -12.40 27.72
N ASP A 453 -4.27 -12.83 28.63
CA ASP A 453 -4.77 -12.11 29.80
C ASP A 453 -3.85 -10.97 30.24
N ARG A 454 -4.28 -9.73 29.98
CA ARG A 454 -3.80 -8.61 30.80
C ARG A 454 -4.40 -8.82 32.20
N PRO A 455 -3.58 -8.85 33.27
CA PRO A 455 -4.11 -8.93 34.62
C PRO A 455 -5.07 -7.75 34.84
N ARG A 456 -6.27 -8.06 35.33
CA ARG A 456 -7.25 -7.06 35.78
C ARG A 456 -6.56 -6.17 36.80
N GLU A 457 -6.33 -4.90 36.46
CA GLU A 457 -6.10 -3.86 37.45
C GLU A 457 -7.41 -3.71 38.25
N GLU A 458 -7.40 -4.29 39.45
CA GLU A 458 -8.42 -4.06 40.46
C GLU A 458 -8.38 -2.58 40.85
N GLY A 459 -9.29 -1.80 40.29
CA GLY A 459 -9.57 -0.45 40.77
C GLY A 459 -10.06 -0.48 42.22
N PRO A 460 -9.74 0.54 43.02
CA PRO A 460 -10.01 0.54 44.45
C PRO A 460 -11.52 0.53 44.71
N VAL A 461 -11.93 -0.42 45.55
CA VAL A 461 -13.27 -0.52 46.12
C VAL A 461 -13.53 0.75 46.94
N GLU A 462 -14.41 1.62 46.47
CA GLU A 462 -14.94 2.72 47.29
C GLU A 462 -15.83 2.15 48.39
N ASP A 463 -15.41 2.42 49.62
CA ASP A 463 -16.02 2.06 50.89
C ASP A 463 -17.28 2.91 51.14
N PRO A 464 -18.49 2.33 51.30
CA PRO A 464 -19.68 3.09 51.65
C PRO A 464 -19.88 3.11 53.17
N GLY A 465 -19.40 4.16 53.85
CA GLY A 465 -19.78 4.34 55.26
C GLY A 465 -19.16 5.53 56.00
N ALA A 466 -19.91 6.64 56.10
CA ALA A 466 -20.00 7.57 57.26
C ALA A 466 -20.87 8.78 56.84
N GLU A 467 -22.17 8.77 57.11
CA GLU A 467 -22.81 9.41 58.27
C GLU A 467 -22.41 10.88 58.58
N GLY A 468 -23.39 11.77 58.47
CA GLY A 468 -23.69 12.76 59.52
C GLY A 468 -23.28 14.23 59.30
N LEU A 469 -24.22 15.05 58.81
CA LEU A 469 -24.81 16.21 59.51
C LEU A 469 -25.97 16.82 58.74
#